data_AF-M0BAT5-F1
#
_entry.id   AF-M0BAT5-F1
#
_cell.length_a   1.000
_cell.length_b   1.000
_cell.length_c   1.000
_cell.angle_alpha   90.00
_cell.angle_beta   90.00
_cell.angle_gamma   90.00
#
_symmetry.space_group_name_H-M   'P 1'
#
loop_
_entity.id
_entity.type
_entity.pdbx_description
1 polymer ?
#
loop_
_entity_poly.entity_id
_entity_poly.type
_entity_poly.pdbx_seq_one_letter_code
_entity_poly.pdbx_strand_id
1 'polypeptide(L)'
;MVETVDAQREVIGIGSAIAVLLVGYGTAINETIGGVRTTILATWVFAATFALLALLHGSYGRRDFAAAHGGAAVGLLAFLLATAGPQALAGLLVFVGSGAYIGIATLRARPTATS
;
A
#
# COMPACT_ATOMS: atom_id res chain seq x y z
N MET A 1 18.18 7.49 10.26
CA MET A 1 18.11 6.99 8.87
C MET A 1 17.99 5.47 8.83
N VAL A 2 18.86 4.74 9.56
CA VAL A 2 18.79 3.27 9.66
C VAL A 2 17.45 2.83 10.26
N GLU A 3 17.12 3.30 11.47
CA GLU A 3 15.88 2.96 12.18
C GLU A 3 14.60 3.27 11.38
N THR A 4 14.54 4.41 10.69
CA THR A 4 13.39 4.79 9.86
C THR A 4 13.20 3.88 8.64
N VAL A 5 14.30 3.40 8.06
CA VAL A 5 14.28 2.48 6.92
C VAL A 5 13.89 1.08 7.40
N ASP A 6 14.32 0.70 8.60
CA ASP A 6 13.99 -0.59 9.20
C ASP A 6 12.49 -0.68 9.53
N ALA A 7 11.92 0.34 10.18
CA ALA A 7 10.48 0.40 10.47
C ALA A 7 9.62 0.36 9.19
N GLN A 8 10.04 1.08 8.13
CA GLN A 8 9.36 1.03 6.83
C GLN A 8 9.41 -0.38 6.22
N ARG A 9 10.59 -1.02 6.23
CA ARG A 9 10.77 -2.38 5.70
C ARG A 9 9.95 -3.40 6.46
N GLU A 10 9.89 -3.27 7.79
CA GLU A 10 9.12 -4.14 8.66
C GLU A 10 7.62 -4.04 8.36
N VAL A 11 7.07 -2.83 8.29
CA VAL A 11 5.65 -2.61 7.94
C VAL A 11 5.29 -3.20 6.57
N ILE A 12 6.14 -2.99 5.56
CA ILE A 12 5.95 -3.56 4.22
C ILE A 12 6.03 -5.10 4.28
N GLY A 13 7.01 -5.64 5.00
CA GLY A 13 7.24 -7.07 5.14
C GLY A 13 6.05 -7.77 5.78
N ILE A 14 5.57 -7.26 6.92
CA ILE A 14 4.42 -7.80 7.65
C ILE A 14 3.16 -7.71 6.79
N GLY A 15 2.85 -6.53 6.24
CA GLY A 15 1.67 -6.34 5.40
C GLY A 15 1.66 -7.27 4.19
N SER A 16 2.82 -7.41 3.52
CA SER A 16 2.97 -8.29 2.36
C SER A 16 2.85 -9.77 2.75
N ALA A 17 3.44 -10.19 3.87
CA ALA A 17 3.32 -11.56 4.37
C ALA A 17 1.86 -11.92 4.65
N ILE A 18 1.12 -11.05 5.35
CA ILE A 18 -0.30 -11.28 5.62
C ILE A 18 -1.11 -11.35 4.31
N ALA A 19 -0.88 -10.43 3.37
CA ALA A 19 -1.57 -10.42 2.09
C ALA A 19 -1.29 -11.70 1.27
N VAL A 20 -0.03 -12.16 1.22
CA VAL A 20 0.36 -13.40 0.55
C VAL A 20 -0.31 -14.61 1.20
N LEU A 21 -0.35 -14.68 2.53
CA LEU A 21 -1.03 -15.75 3.25
C LEU A 21 -2.53 -15.78 2.95
N LEU A 22 -3.19 -14.61 2.92
CA LEU A 22 -4.62 -14.50 2.59
C LEU A 22 -4.91 -14.93 1.15
N VAL A 23 -4.09 -14.50 0.19
CA VAL A 23 -4.22 -14.91 -1.21
C VAL A 23 -3.96 -16.41 -1.34
N GLY A 24 -2.87 -16.92 -0.77
CA GLY A 24 -2.51 -18.34 -0.79
C GLY A 24 -3.61 -19.23 -0.20
N TYR A 25 -4.15 -18.84 0.96
CA TYR A 25 -5.29 -19.51 1.59
C TYR A 25 -6.52 -19.52 0.68
N GLY A 26 -6.88 -18.36 0.13
CA GLY A 26 -7.99 -18.22 -0.80
C GLY A 26 -7.82 -19.08 -2.05
N THR A 27 -6.61 -19.19 -2.59
CA THR A 27 -6.34 -20.02 -3.77
C THR A 27 -6.35 -21.52 -3.48
N ALA A 28 -5.88 -21.93 -2.30
CA ALA A 28 -5.78 -23.34 -1.95
C ALA A 28 -7.13 -23.96 -1.57
N ILE A 29 -8.02 -23.16 -0.95
CA ILE A 29 -9.26 -23.66 -0.34
C ILE A 29 -10.51 -22.99 -0.92
N ASN A 30 -10.37 -21.97 -1.78
CA ASN A 30 -11.47 -21.18 -2.36
C ASN A 30 -12.39 -20.57 -1.30
N GLU A 31 -11.80 -20.14 -0.18
CA GLU A 31 -12.53 -19.81 1.04
C GLU A 31 -12.73 -18.31 1.30
N THR A 32 -13.65 -18.04 2.24
CA THR A 32 -13.92 -16.72 2.82
C THR A 32 -13.60 -16.75 4.31
N ILE A 33 -13.14 -15.64 4.88
CA ILE A 33 -12.97 -15.49 6.33
C ILE A 33 -14.05 -14.51 6.80
N GLY A 34 -14.92 -14.96 7.71
CA GLY A 34 -16.05 -14.15 8.18
C GLY A 34 -17.01 -13.72 7.08
N GLY A 35 -17.15 -14.53 6.01
CA GLY A 35 -18.00 -14.22 4.85
C GLY A 35 -17.37 -13.27 3.82
N VAL A 36 -16.13 -12.80 4.04
CA VAL A 36 -15.41 -11.93 3.10
C VAL A 36 -14.36 -12.74 2.32
N ARG A 37 -14.31 -12.56 0.99
CA ARG A 37 -13.28 -13.18 0.15
C ARG A 37 -11.90 -12.76 0.64
N THR A 38 -10.97 -13.72 0.78
CA THR A 38 -9.64 -13.42 1.31
C THR A 38 -8.82 -12.49 0.40
N THR A 39 -9.10 -12.46 -0.90
CA THR A 39 -8.50 -11.49 -1.84
C THR A 39 -8.93 -10.06 -1.54
N ILE A 40 -10.17 -9.84 -1.09
CA ILE A 40 -10.63 -8.53 -0.61
C ILE A 40 -9.91 -8.18 0.69
N LEU A 41 -9.80 -9.13 1.62
CA LEU A 41 -9.05 -8.93 2.87
C LEU A 41 -7.58 -8.58 2.62
N ALA A 42 -6.92 -9.24 1.66
CA ALA A 42 -5.55 -8.92 1.26
C ALA A 42 -5.43 -7.47 0.75
N THR A 43 -6.44 -6.99 0.00
CA THR A 43 -6.49 -5.61 -0.48
C THR A 43 -6.69 -4.62 0.68
N TRP A 44 -7.50 -4.96 1.68
CA TRP A 44 -7.61 -4.18 2.93
C TRP A 44 -6.29 -4.10 3.68
N VAL A 45 -5.54 -5.19 3.75
CA VAL A 45 -4.21 -5.23 4.37
C VAL A 45 -3.25 -4.29 3.65
N PHE A 46 -3.27 -4.24 2.31
CA PHE A 46 -2.47 -3.27 1.57
C PHE A 46 -2.89 -1.83 1.87
N ALA A 47 -4.19 -1.53 1.90
CA ALA A 47 -4.69 -0.20 2.25
C ALA A 47 -4.19 0.24 3.66
N ALA A 48 -4.27 -0.66 4.64
CA ALA A 48 -3.75 -0.43 5.99
C ALA A 48 -2.23 -0.23 6.01
N THR A 49 -1.48 -1.01 5.23
CA THR A 49 -0.02 -0.88 5.10
C THR A 49 0.36 0.50 4.58
N PHE A 50 -0.31 0.98 3.52
CA PHE A 50 -0.08 2.33 2.99
C PHE A 50 -0.46 3.42 4.00
N ALA A 51 -1.53 3.25 4.76
CA ALA A 51 -1.92 4.20 5.80
C ALA A 51 -0.85 4.28 6.90
N LEU A 52 -0.31 3.15 7.36
CA LEU A 52 0.78 3.10 8.34
C LEU A 52 2.05 3.79 7.80
N LEU A 53 2.41 3.54 6.54
CA LEU A 53 3.55 4.20 5.90
C LEU A 53 3.35 5.72 5.77
N ALA A 54 2.12 6.16 5.51
CA ALA A 54 1.79 7.59 5.50
C ALA A 54 2.04 8.23 6.87
N LEU A 55 1.59 7.59 7.95
CA LEU A 55 1.81 8.05 9.32
C LEU A 55 3.30 8.07 9.69
N LEU A 56 4.03 7.00 9.37
CA LEU A 56 5.47 6.93 9.61
C LEU A 56 6.21 8.05 8.87
N HIS A 57 6.01 8.20 7.56
CA HIS A 57 6.65 9.27 6.81
C HIS A 57 6.26 10.68 7.29
N GLY A 58 5.01 10.86 7.73
CA GLY A 58 4.54 12.10 8.34
C GLY A 58 5.31 12.41 9.62
N SER A 59 5.49 11.42 10.50
CA SER A 59 6.26 11.54 11.74
C SER A 59 7.75 11.86 11.49
N TYR A 60 8.29 11.40 10.37
CA TYR A 60 9.68 11.66 9.95
C TYR A 60 9.87 13.00 9.22
N GLY A 61 8.83 13.82 9.10
CA GLY A 61 8.87 15.10 8.37
C GLY A 61 8.92 14.95 6.84
N ARG A 62 8.81 13.73 6.30
CA ARG A 62 8.83 13.44 4.85
C ARG A 62 7.43 13.59 4.26
N ARG A 63 6.91 14.82 4.28
CA ARG A 63 5.52 15.15 3.89
C ARG A 63 5.13 14.65 2.50
N ASP A 64 6.04 14.72 1.54
CA ASP A 64 5.83 14.23 0.17
C ASP A 64 5.53 12.73 0.13
N PHE A 65 6.33 11.93 0.85
CA PHE A 65 6.13 10.48 0.94
C PHE A 65 4.92 10.14 1.81
N ALA A 66 4.63 10.94 2.84
CA ALA A 66 3.44 10.78 3.66
C ALA A 66 2.17 10.97 2.81
N ALA A 67 2.12 12.04 2.02
CA ALA A 67 1.01 12.33 1.12
C ALA A 67 0.84 11.24 0.05
N ALA A 68 1.94 10.75 -0.53
CA ALA A 68 1.88 9.71 -1.54
C ALA A 68 1.38 8.37 -0.99
N HIS A 69 1.89 7.91 0.15
CA HIS A 69 1.38 6.68 0.78
C HIS A 69 -0.06 6.87 1.28
N GLY A 70 -0.40 8.05 1.79
CA GLY A 70 -1.78 8.38 2.17
C GLY A 70 -2.73 8.35 0.97
N GLY A 71 -2.30 8.90 -0.18
CA GLY A 71 -3.03 8.82 -1.44
C GLY A 71 -3.23 7.38 -1.91
N ALA A 72 -2.20 6.54 -1.81
CA ALA A 72 -2.31 5.13 -2.13
C ALA A 72 -3.34 4.41 -1.23
N ALA A 73 -3.32 4.68 0.08
CA ALA A 73 -4.30 4.14 1.03
C ALA A 73 -5.73 4.60 0.68
N VAL A 74 -5.93 5.91 0.47
CA VAL A 74 -7.23 6.47 0.11
C VAL A 74 -7.73 5.91 -1.22
N GLY A 75 -6.86 5.76 -2.22
CA GLY A 75 -7.21 5.17 -3.52
C GLY A 75 -7.69 3.73 -3.38
N LEU A 76 -7.00 2.90 -2.60
CA LEU A 76 -7.43 1.52 -2.33
C LEU A 76 -8.74 1.46 -1.54
N LEU A 77 -8.92 2.32 -0.53
CA LEU A 77 -10.18 2.40 0.23
C LEU A 77 -11.35 2.82 -0.66
N ALA A 78 -11.15 3.83 -1.52
CA ALA A 78 -12.15 4.26 -2.48
C ALA A 78 -12.51 3.15 -3.47
N PHE A 79 -11.53 2.36 -3.92
CA PHE A 79 -11.76 1.17 -4.75
C PHE A 79 -12.56 0.09 -4.00
N LEU A 80 -12.17 -0.22 -2.76
CA LEU A 80 -12.80 -1.26 -1.94
C LEU A 80 -14.25 -0.94 -1.56
N LEU A 81 -14.53 0.34 -1.31
CA LEU A 81 -15.83 0.84 -0.89
C LEU A 81 -16.69 1.33 -2.05
N ALA A 82 -16.21 1.19 -3.29
CA ALA A 82 -16.93 1.64 -4.47
C ALA A 82 -18.22 0.84 -4.66
N THR A 83 -19.33 1.55 -4.88
CA THR A 83 -20.61 0.94 -5.25
C THR A 83 -20.88 1.02 -6.75
N ALA A 84 -20.01 1.72 -7.50
CA ALA A 84 -20.12 1.89 -8.95
C ALA A 84 -18.74 1.80 -9.64
N GLY A 85 -18.74 1.31 -10.89
CA GLY A 85 -17.53 1.13 -11.70
C GLY A 85 -16.65 2.38 -11.85
N PRO A 86 -17.20 3.57 -12.18
CA PRO A 86 -16.41 4.79 -12.29
C PRO A 86 -15.73 5.21 -10.97
N GLN A 87 -16.39 4.98 -9.83
CA GLN A 87 -15.81 5.26 -8.51
C GLN A 87 -14.64 4.31 -8.23
N ALA A 88 -14.80 3.02 -8.54
CA ALA A 88 -13.74 2.03 -8.41
C ALA A 88 -12.52 2.41 -9.29
N LEU A 89 -12.77 2.82 -10.54
CA LEU A 89 -11.73 3.27 -11.45
C LEU A 89 -11.00 4.52 -10.93
N ALA A 90 -11.73 5.50 -10.42
CA ALA A 90 -11.12 6.69 -9.83
C ALA A 90 -10.21 6.34 -8.64
N GLY A 91 -10.65 5.44 -7.76
CA GLY A 91 -9.82 4.93 -6.65
C GLY A 91 -8.54 4.26 -7.14
N LEU A 92 -8.64 3.41 -8.17
CA LEU A 92 -7.47 2.77 -8.79
C LEU A 92 -6.51 3.78 -9.42
N LEU A 93 -7.01 4.80 -10.11
CA LEU A 93 -6.16 5.84 -10.71
C LEU A 93 -5.39 6.62 -9.65
N VAL A 94 -6.03 6.95 -8.52
CA VAL A 94 -5.37 7.59 -7.38
C VAL A 94 -4.29 6.68 -6.79
N PHE A 95 -4.60 5.39 -6.60
CA PHE A 95 -3.66 4.41 -6.10
C PHE A 95 -2.42 4.27 -7.02
N VAL A 96 -2.65 4.07 -8.31
CA VAL A 96 -1.59 3.91 -9.31
C VAL A 96 -0.75 5.18 -9.43
N GLY A 97 -1.39 6.36 -9.49
CA GLY A 97 -0.68 7.65 -9.55
C GLY A 97 0.21 7.87 -8.32
N SER A 98 -0.28 7.51 -7.14
CA SER A 98 0.48 7.58 -5.88
C SER A 98 1.68 6.63 -5.91
N GLY A 99 1.48 5.38 -6.34
CA GLY A 99 2.56 4.40 -6.51
C GLY A 99 3.61 4.84 -7.53
N ALA A 100 3.18 5.41 -8.65
CA ALA A 100 4.08 5.95 -9.68
C ALA A 100 4.95 7.08 -9.13
N TYR A 101 4.35 8.01 -8.37
CA TYR A 101 5.10 9.06 -7.69
C TYR A 101 6.14 8.48 -6.72
N ILE A 102 5.75 7.54 -5.86
CA ILE A 102 6.67 6.89 -4.90
C ILE A 102 7.85 6.26 -5.65
N GLY A 103 7.58 5.51 -6.72
CA GLY A 103 8.61 4.88 -7.55
C GLY A 103 9.58 5.90 -8.15
N ILE A 104 9.05 6.95 -8.79
CA ILE A 104 9.86 8.01 -9.42
C ILE A 104 10.70 8.75 -8.37
N ALA A 105 10.08 9.18 -7.27
CA ALA A 105 10.76 9.92 -6.20
C ALA A 105 11.87 9.07 -5.56
N THR A 106 11.64 7.77 -5.39
CA THR A 106 12.65 6.83 -4.87
C THR A 106 13.81 6.67 -5.82
N LEU A 107 13.57 6.56 -7.14
CA LEU A 107 14.62 6.47 -8.14
C LEU A 107 15.46 7.76 -8.21
N ARG A 108 14.81 8.92 -8.15
CA ARG A 108 15.50 10.23 -8.15
C ARG A 108 16.36 10.45 -6.91
N ALA A 109 15.97 9.87 -5.77
CA ALA A 109 16.73 9.96 -4.53
C ALA A 109 17.91 8.98 -4.46
N ARG A 110 18.07 8.06 -5.43
CA ARG A 110 19.26 7.20 -5.49
C ARG A 110 20.48 8.06 -5.85
N PRO A 111 21.57 8.02 -5.08
CA PRO A 111 22.82 8.62 -5.50
C PRO A 111 23.20 8.04 -6.86
N THR A 112 23.51 8.90 -7.83
CA THR A 112 24.24 8.46 -9.04
C THR A 112 25.53 7.85 -8.54
N ALA A 113 25.66 6.52 -8.60
CA ALA A 113 26.93 5.87 -8.35
C ALA A 113 27.93 6.44 -9.36
N THR A 114 28.74 7.39 -8.91
CA THR A 114 29.96 7.77 -9.60
C THR A 114 30.88 6.56 -9.50
N SER A 115 30.91 5.77 -10.59
CA SER A 115 31.92 4.76 -10.87
C SER A 115 33.29 5.41 -11.03
#